data_AF-A0A645D1Y7-F1
#
_entry.id   AF-A0A645D1Y7-F1
#
_cell.length_a   1.000
_cell.length_b   1.000
_cell.length_c   1.000
_cell.angle_alpha   90.00
_cell.angle_beta   90.00
_cell.angle_gamma   90.00
#
_symmetry.space_group_name_H-M   'P 1'
#
loop_
_entity.id
_entity.type
_entity.pdbx_description
1 polymer ?
#
loop_
_entity_poly.entity_id
_entity_poly.type
_entity_poly.pdbx_seq_one_letter_code
_entity_poly.pdbx_strand_id
1 'polypeptide(L)'
;MLFDDTLSQKEAFDFQLELTSELTGLLKTNSVDLVVLNDSPLLLTYNIIRDGIILKSDEPLRVKFETKIMSRYLDERYHIERHAKESLKRIAKSGFR
;
A
#
# COMPACT_ATOMS: atom_id res chain seq x y z
N MET A 1 6.68 -1.56 1.89
CA MET A 1 7.65 -1.48 2.99
C MET A 1 7.14 -0.52 4.05
N LEU A 2 7.30 -0.84 5.33
CA LEU A 2 7.00 0.09 6.42
C LEU A 2 8.28 0.80 6.82
N PHE A 3 8.28 2.13 6.82
CA PHE A 3 9.39 2.97 7.25
C PHE A 3 9.18 3.44 8.69
N ASP A 4 10.27 3.91 9.30
CA ASP A 4 10.23 4.55 10.60
C ASP A 4 9.45 5.88 10.49
N ASP A 5 8.50 6.09 11.39
CA ASP A 5 7.64 7.28 11.42
C ASP A 5 8.42 8.57 11.76
N THR A 6 9.69 8.47 12.16
CA THR A 6 10.58 9.61 12.40
C THR A 6 11.19 10.21 11.13
N LEU A 7 11.12 9.51 10.00
CA LEU A 7 11.61 10.01 8.72
C LEU A 7 10.73 11.15 8.22
N SER A 8 11.34 12.23 7.75
CA SER A 8 10.63 13.24 6.97
C SER A 8 10.17 12.68 5.63
N GLN A 9 9.14 13.29 5.02
CA GLN A 9 8.67 12.90 3.69
C GLN A 9 9.79 12.91 2.63
N LYS A 10 10.72 13.86 2.72
CA LYS A 10 11.86 13.94 1.81
C LYS A 10 12.80 12.76 1.99
N GLU A 11 13.14 12.41 3.24
CA GLU A 11 14.02 11.27 3.54
C GLU A 11 13.37 9.96 3.11
N ALA A 12 12.07 9.77 3.38
CA ALA A 12 11.32 8.61 2.93
C ALA A 12 11.32 8.48 1.40
N PHE A 13 11.11 9.59 0.69
CA PHE A 13 11.13 9.60 -0.78
C PHE A 13 12.52 9.27 -1.35
N ASP A 14 13.56 9.94 -0.86
CA ASP A 14 14.93 9.71 -1.30
C ASP A 14 15.33 8.24 -1.07
N PHE A 15 14.99 7.69 0.08
CA PHE A 15 15.27 6.29 0.41
C PHE A 15 14.46 5.30 -0.44
N GLN A 16 13.19 5.59 -0.72
CA GLN A 16 12.38 4.78 -1.64
C GLN A 16 12.99 4.76 -3.05
N LEU A 17 13.49 5.90 -3.54
CA LEU A 17 14.11 6.00 -4.85
C LEU A 17 15.41 5.20 -4.93
N GLU A 18 16.27 5.31 -3.91
CA GLU A 18 17.50 4.54 -3.78
C GLU A 18 17.22 3.03 -3.79
N LEU A 19 16.31 2.56 -2.93
CA LEU A 19 15.94 1.14 -2.86
C LEU A 19 15.35 0.61 -4.17
N THR A 20 14.56 1.43 -4.87
CA THR A 20 14.00 1.03 -6.17
C THR A 20 15.12 0.84 -7.21
N SER A 21 16.11 1.73 -7.24
CA SER A 21 17.29 1.62 -8.11
C SER A 21 18.10 0.36 -7.78
N GLU A 22 18.34 0.09 -6.51
CA GLU A 22 19.08 -1.11 -6.07
C GLU A 22 18.34 -2.40 -6.44
N LEU A 23 17.03 -2.48 -6.17
CA LEU A 23 16.22 -3.66 -6.46
C LEU A 23 16.16 -3.95 -7.96
N THR A 24 15.93 -2.94 -8.79
CA THR A 24 15.91 -3.09 -10.25
C THR A 24 17.29 -3.51 -10.79
N GLY A 25 18.37 -2.97 -10.22
CA GLY A 25 19.74 -3.34 -10.54
C GLY A 25 20.11 -4.77 -10.13
N LEU A 26 19.62 -5.25 -8.99
CA LEU A 26 19.85 -6.61 -8.48
C LEU A 26 19.01 -7.65 -9.22
N LEU A 27 17.71 -7.36 -9.42
CA LEU A 27 16.76 -8.27 -10.08
C LEU A 27 16.86 -8.23 -11.61
N LYS A 28 17.66 -7.31 -12.16
CA LYS A 28 17.84 -7.09 -13.61
C LYS A 28 16.52 -6.87 -14.35
N THR A 29 15.57 -6.23 -13.68
CA THR A 29 14.26 -5.91 -14.25
C THR A 29 13.74 -4.59 -13.72
N ASN A 30 13.02 -3.86 -14.56
CA ASN A 30 12.30 -2.63 -14.17
C ASN A 30 10.87 -2.94 -13.72
N SER A 31 10.45 -4.21 -13.72
CA SER A 31 9.11 -4.64 -13.29
C SER A 31 9.01 -4.77 -11.76
N VAL A 32 9.44 -3.74 -11.04
CA VAL A 32 9.46 -3.69 -9.58
C VAL A 32 8.78 -2.41 -9.13
N ASP A 33 7.66 -2.54 -8.44
CA ASP A 33 6.95 -1.42 -7.83
C ASP A 33 7.17 -1.45 -6.31
N LEU A 34 7.89 -0.46 -5.78
CA LEU A 34 8.09 -0.30 -4.34
C LEU A 34 7.07 0.69 -3.77
N VAL A 35 6.27 0.23 -2.80
CA VAL A 35 5.27 1.05 -2.10
C VAL A 35 5.68 1.27 -0.65
N VAL A 36 5.65 2.52 -0.18
CA VAL A 36 5.78 2.88 1.25
C VAL A 36 4.42 2.75 1.92
N LEU A 37 4.32 1.89 2.94
CA LEU A 37 3.06 1.54 3.57
C LEU A 37 2.51 2.64 4.48
N ASN A 38 3.38 3.46 5.07
CA ASN A 38 3.00 4.54 6.00
C ASN A 38 1.94 5.48 5.39
N ASP A 39 2.13 5.85 4.12
CA ASP A 39 1.27 6.80 3.40
C ASP A 39 0.44 6.16 2.29
N SER A 40 0.41 4.82 2.23
CA SER A 40 -0.33 4.09 1.20
C SER A 40 -1.86 4.18 1.41
N PRO A 41 -2.67 4.16 0.33
CA PRO A 41 -4.12 4.12 0.45
C PRO A 41 -4.59 2.90 1.24
N LEU A 42 -5.55 3.10 2.16
CA LEU A 42 -6.05 2.07 3.08
C LEU A 42 -6.40 0.74 2.40
N LEU A 43 -7.11 0.79 1.27
CA LEU A 43 -7.49 -0.40 0.51
C LEU A 43 -6.28 -1.18 -0.02
N LEU A 44 -5.25 -0.46 -0.50
CA LEU A 44 -4.01 -1.08 -0.99
C LEU A 44 -3.27 -1.75 0.18
N THR A 45 -3.12 -1.04 1.30
CA THR A 45 -2.46 -1.56 2.50
C THR A 45 -3.18 -2.81 3.03
N TYR A 46 -4.52 -2.79 3.08
CA TYR A 46 -5.32 -3.94 3.50
C TYR A 46 -5.12 -5.15 2.59
N ASN A 47 -5.12 -4.97 1.27
CA ASN A 47 -4.88 -6.06 0.33
C ASN A 47 -3.47 -6.66 0.49
N ILE A 48 -2.45 -5.81 0.73
CA ILE A 48 -1.08 -6.28 1.01
C ILE A 48 -1.03 -7.13 2.28
N ILE A 49 -1.74 -6.75 3.34
CA ILE A 49 -1.78 -7.52 4.59
C ILE A 49 -2.55 -8.83 4.40
N ARG A 50 -3.67 -8.80 3.67
CA ARG A 50 -4.53 -9.97 3.46
C ARG A 50 -3.87 -11.04 2.59
N ASP A 51 -3.29 -10.62 1.46
CA ASP A 51 -2.86 -11.54 0.39
C ASP A 51 -1.35 -11.56 0.19
N GLY A 52 -0.62 -10.65 0.82
CA GLY A 52 0.82 -10.49 0.62
C GLY A 52 1.65 -11.58 1.29
N ILE A 53 2.87 -11.74 0.79
CA ILE A 53 3.88 -12.64 1.36
C ILE A 53 4.87 -11.79 2.15
N ILE A 54 5.04 -12.11 3.43
CA ILE A 54 6.01 -11.43 4.30
C ILE A 54 7.42 -11.96 3.97
N LEU A 55 8.28 -11.07 3.48
CA LEU A 55 9.67 -11.39 3.20
C LEU A 55 10.60 -11.10 4.40
N LYS A 56 10.27 -10.06 5.18
CA LYS A 56 11.00 -9.63 6.38
C LYS A 56 10.07 -8.82 7.28
N SER A 57 10.14 -9.04 8.60
CA SER A 57 9.33 -8.29 9.56
C SER A 57 9.93 -8.28 10.96
N ASP A 58 9.69 -7.17 11.67
CA ASP A 58 9.66 -7.13 13.13
C ASP A 58 8.22 -7.47 13.58
N GLU A 59 8.04 -8.50 14.40
CA GLU A 59 6.73 -9.04 14.73
C GLU A 59 5.87 -8.09 15.59
N PRO A 60 6.37 -7.52 16.71
CA PRO A 60 5.64 -6.48 17.45
C PRO A 60 5.19 -5.30 16.58
N LEU A 61 6.08 -4.79 15.72
CA LEU A 61 5.74 -3.68 14.83
C LEU A 61 4.69 -4.08 13.80
N ARG A 62 4.85 -5.27 13.20
CA ARG A 62 3.91 -5.82 12.21
C ARG A 62 2.52 -6.00 12.81
N VAL A 63 2.39 -6.66 13.95
CA VAL A 63 1.08 -6.91 14.60
C VAL A 63 0.38 -5.60 14.91
N LYS A 64 1.11 -4.60 15.43
CA LYS A 64 0.57 -3.26 15.71
C LYS A 64 0.05 -2.59 14.43
N PHE A 65 0.84 -2.64 13.35
CA PHE A 65 0.48 -2.04 12.07
C PHE A 65 -0.73 -2.75 11.44
N GLU A 66 -0.70 -4.08 11.36
CA GLU A 66 -1.77 -4.87 10.76
C GLU A 66 -3.10 -4.69 11.49
N THR A 67 -3.09 -4.73 12.83
CA THR A 67 -4.30 -4.52 13.63
C THR A 67 -4.92 -3.15 13.36
N LYS A 68 -4.09 -2.09 13.27
CA LYS A 68 -4.55 -0.73 12.94
C LYS A 68 -5.20 -0.68 11.56
N ILE A 69 -4.59 -1.28 10.54
CA ILE A 69 -5.11 -1.27 9.17
C ILE A 69 -6.39 -2.11 9.05
N MET A 70 -6.41 -3.30 9.64
CA MET A 70 -7.57 -4.19 9.63
C MET A 70 -8.78 -3.53 10.27
N SER A 71 -8.60 -2.90 11.44
CA SER A 71 -9.66 -2.17 12.13
C SER A 71 -10.25 -1.05 11.25
N ARG A 72 -9.39 -0.16 10.73
CA ARG A 72 -9.80 0.94 9.85
C ARG A 72 -10.52 0.46 8.59
N TYR A 73 -9.98 -0.58 7.94
CA TYR A 73 -10.60 -1.12 6.74
C TYR A 73 -11.99 -1.68 7.04
N LEU A 74 -12.17 -2.42 8.14
CA LEU A 74 -13.46 -2.99 8.48
C LEU A 74 -14.52 -1.91 8.78
N ASP A 75 -14.12 -0.81 9.42
CA ASP A 75 -14.98 0.36 9.64
C ASP A 75 -15.38 1.04 8.33
N GLU A 76 -14.44 1.16 7.38
CA GLU A 76 -14.67 1.86 6.10
C GLU A 76 -15.19 0.97 4.96
N ARG A 77 -15.19 -0.37 5.14
CA ARG A 77 -15.41 -1.36 4.07
C ARG A 77 -16.69 -1.11 3.28
N TYR A 78 -17.80 -0.86 3.99
CA TYR A 78 -19.09 -0.60 3.35
C TYR A 78 -19.01 0.58 2.38
N HIS A 79 -18.35 1.66 2.79
CA HIS A 79 -18.21 2.87 1.98
C HIS A 79 -17.31 2.62 0.77
N ILE A 80 -16.16 1.96 0.99
CA ILE A 80 -15.22 1.60 -0.08
C ILE A 80 -15.93 0.76 -1.17
N GLU A 81 -16.63 -0.31 -0.78
CA GLU A 81 -17.33 -1.20 -1.71
C GLU A 81 -18.46 -0.49 -2.45
N ARG A 82 -19.24 0.34 -1.75
CA ARG A 82 -20.29 1.16 -2.36
C ARG A 82 -19.71 2.12 -3.39
N HIS A 83 -18.63 2.83 -3.06
CA HIS A 83 -17.98 3.78 -3.97
C HIS A 83 -17.42 3.08 -5.21
N ALA A 84 -16.80 1.91 -5.07
CA ALA A 84 -16.32 1.11 -6.19
C ALA A 84 -17.48 0.69 -7.12
N LYS A 85 -18.57 0.17 -6.54
CA LYS A 85 -19.76 -0.25 -7.28
C LYS A 85 -20.39 0.90 -8.07
N GLU A 86 -20.60 2.05 -7.44
CA GLU A 86 -21.21 3.20 -8.12
C GLU A 86 -20.28 3.79 -9.19
N SER A 87 -18.97 3.81 -8.96
CA SER A 87 -17.99 4.24 -9.97
C SER A 87 -18.03 3.35 -11.22
N LEU A 88 -18.07 2.03 -11.05
CA LEU A 88 -18.19 1.08 -12.15
C LEU A 88 -19.50 1.24 -12.93
N LYS A 89 -20.63 1.42 -12.23
CA LYS A 89 -21.93 1.71 -12.87
C LYS A 89 -21.87 2.97 -13.73
N ARG A 90 -21.23 4.03 -13.23
CA ARG A 90 -21.09 5.28 -13.99
C ARG A 90 -20.26 5.06 -15.23
N ILE A 91 -19.11 4.40 -15.12
CA ILE A 91 -18.23 4.07 -16.25
C ILE A 91 -19.00 3.27 -17.32
N ALA A 92 -19.78 2.25 -16.91
CA ALA A 92 -20.59 1.46 -17.84
C ALA A 92 -21.69 2.28 -18.54
N LYS A 93 -22.24 3.31 -17.88
CA LYS A 93 -23.30 4.16 -18.44
C LYS A 93 -22.78 5.26 -19.37
N SER A 94 -21.65 5.89 -19.05
CA SER A 94 -21.16 7.09 -19.74
C SER A 94 -19.85 6.92 -20.52
N GLY A 95 -19.21 5.75 -20.43
CA GLY A 95 -17.82 5.55 -20.86
C GLY A 95 -16.83 6.25 -19.91
N PHE A 96 -15.53 5.95 -20.07
CA PHE A 96 -14.47 6.77 -19.51
C PHE A 96 -14.41 8.08 -20.31
N ARG A 97 -14.82 9.18 -19.70
CA ARG A 97 -14.58 10.54 -20.19
C ARG A 97 -13.61 11.23 -19.26
#